data_AF-A0A6B3FFJ8-F1
#
_entry.id   AF-A0A6B3FFJ8-F1
#
_cell.length_a   1.000
_cell.length_b   1.000
_cell.length_c   1.000
_cell.angle_alpha   90.00
_cell.angle_beta   90.00
_cell.angle_gamma   90.00
#
_symmetry.space_group_name_H-M   'P 1'
#
loop_
_entity.id
_entity.type
_entity.pdbx_description
1 polymer ?
#
loop_
_entity_poly.entity_id
_entity_poly.type
_entity_poly.pdbx_seq_one_letter_code
_entity_poly.pdbx_strand_id
1 'polypeptide(L)'
;MSETHGEVLRKWLLETMADLEGSAPRQTVHQRFSELFRARLTPEDFKPRVGRPGGESAWRNNLDSLYDRLKREGVMESSTRGDPWKLAKGVHVRPPVTPPQGAIDEEDLFRDFKPQNSSDYVARVQGRVLQKSRAHGGLLNAYSEAVGADGWQPRTTVWPRDLELRRADQVWLAEVKIVYNGNAMHAVRAVLAQLFTYRHFHYGLETRPGLLGVFNEPVGAALEELLDSFEIAVVWREGRSWGASPRAVKAGLLPGSR
;
A
#
# COMPACT_ATOMS: atom_id res chain seq x y z
N MET A 1 19.12 19.77 9.02
CA MET A 1 18.07 19.14 8.20
C MET A 1 17.99 19.92 6.90
N SER A 2 17.83 19.25 5.76
CA SER A 2 17.71 19.91 4.46
C SER A 2 16.27 20.35 4.21
N GLU A 3 16.10 21.40 3.41
CA GLU A 3 14.81 21.86 2.88
C GLU A 3 13.98 20.70 2.28
N THR A 4 12.65 20.83 2.25
CA THR A 4 11.77 19.78 1.70
C THR A 4 12.14 19.52 0.24
N HIS A 5 12.38 18.25 -0.10
CA HIS A 5 12.82 17.85 -1.45
C HIS A 5 11.76 18.22 -2.51
N GLY A 6 12.21 18.72 -3.67
CA GLY A 6 11.34 19.11 -4.79
C GLY A 6 10.32 18.06 -5.27
N GLU A 7 10.60 16.76 -5.16
CA GLU A 7 9.61 15.71 -5.49
C GLU A 7 8.45 15.66 -4.50
N VAL A 8 8.73 15.87 -3.21
CA VAL A 8 7.73 15.91 -2.15
C VAL A 8 6.85 17.15 -2.33
N LEU A 9 7.46 18.32 -2.57
CA LEU A 9 6.72 19.55 -2.86
C LEU A 9 5.87 19.43 -4.14
N ARG A 10 6.36 18.71 -5.16
CA ARG A 10 5.60 18.43 -6.40
C ARG A 10 4.33 17.66 -6.09
N LYS A 11 4.46 16.57 -5.34
CA LYS A 11 3.32 15.76 -4.93
C LYS A 11 2.31 16.60 -4.14
N TRP A 12 2.77 17.34 -3.13
CA TRP A 12 1.89 18.16 -2.30
C TRP A 12 1.20 19.27 -3.07
N LEU A 13 1.89 19.95 -4.00
CA LEU A 13 1.25 20.94 -4.87
C LEU A 13 0.14 20.33 -5.71
N LEU A 14 0.39 19.17 -6.32
CA LEU A 14 -0.62 18.47 -7.13
C LEU A 14 -1.82 18.04 -6.27
N GLU A 15 -1.59 17.54 -5.06
CA GLU A 15 -2.66 17.19 -4.10
C GLU A 15 -3.47 18.43 -3.70
N THR A 16 -2.82 19.56 -3.43
CA THR A 16 -3.51 20.84 -3.17
C THR A 16 -4.36 21.27 -4.36
N MET A 17 -3.84 21.16 -5.58
CA MET A 17 -4.61 21.50 -6.78
C MET A 17 -5.81 20.58 -6.97
N ALA A 18 -5.66 19.28 -6.70
CA ALA A 18 -6.75 18.31 -6.77
C ALA A 18 -7.87 18.62 -5.78
N ASP A 19 -7.49 18.98 -4.55
CA ASP A 19 -8.42 19.37 -3.49
C ASP A 19 -9.17 20.68 -3.82
N LEU A 20 -8.54 21.56 -4.60
CA LEU A 20 -9.14 22.79 -5.13
C LEU A 20 -9.80 22.59 -6.51
N GLU A 21 -10.27 21.37 -6.80
CA GLU A 21 -10.96 21.01 -8.05
C GLU A 21 -10.19 21.35 -9.33
N GLY A 22 -8.86 21.39 -9.24
CA GLY A 22 -7.95 21.61 -10.34
C GLY A 22 -7.77 23.05 -10.79
N SER A 23 -8.40 24.05 -10.16
CA SER A 23 -8.25 25.46 -10.55
C SER A 23 -8.46 26.43 -9.39
N ALA A 24 -7.44 27.23 -9.06
CA ALA A 24 -7.56 28.26 -8.01
C ALA A 24 -6.54 29.41 -8.14
N PRO A 25 -6.84 30.61 -7.62
CA PRO A 25 -5.87 31.71 -7.52
C PRO A 25 -4.63 31.32 -6.70
N ARG A 26 -3.45 31.87 -7.06
CA ARG A 26 -2.16 31.60 -6.36
C ARG A 26 -2.28 31.67 -4.84
N GLN A 27 -2.91 32.73 -4.32
CA GLN A 27 -3.04 32.94 -2.89
C GLN A 27 -3.88 31.84 -2.22
N THR A 28 -4.96 31.41 -2.86
CA THR A 28 -5.80 30.29 -2.42
C THR A 28 -5.01 28.98 -2.42
N VAL A 29 -4.21 28.72 -3.46
CA VAL A 29 -3.33 27.55 -3.51
C VAL A 29 -2.32 27.57 -2.36
N HIS A 30 -1.66 28.69 -2.11
CA HIS A 30 -0.71 28.82 -1.01
C HIS A 30 -1.36 28.63 0.37
N GLN A 31 -2.53 29.23 0.57
CA GLN A 31 -3.28 29.07 1.81
C GLN A 31 -3.65 27.60 2.02
N ARG A 32 -4.25 26.96 1.01
CA ARG A 32 -4.69 25.58 1.12
C ARG A 32 -3.53 24.60 1.30
N PHE A 33 -2.42 24.83 0.58
CA PHE A 33 -1.19 24.08 0.79
C PHE A 33 -0.69 24.18 2.24
N SER A 34 -0.71 25.39 2.81
CA SER A 34 -0.33 25.60 4.20
C SER A 34 -1.28 24.88 5.16
N GLU A 35 -2.59 24.90 4.93
CA GLU A 35 -3.55 24.16 5.77
C GLU A 35 -3.26 22.65 5.77
N LEU A 36 -2.95 22.08 4.60
CA LEU A 36 -2.74 20.65 4.43
C LEU A 36 -1.36 20.17 4.92
N PHE A 37 -0.31 20.96 4.70
CA PHE A 37 1.07 20.47 4.79
C PHE A 37 2.00 21.27 5.70
N ARG A 38 1.55 22.37 6.33
CA ARG A 38 2.42 23.21 7.17
C ARG A 38 3.12 22.44 8.28
N ALA A 39 2.44 21.48 8.92
CA ALA A 39 3.01 20.66 9.99
C ALA A 39 4.14 19.73 9.51
N ARG A 40 4.28 19.52 8.20
CA ARG A 40 5.28 18.66 7.56
C ARG A 40 6.46 19.42 6.96
N LEU A 41 6.40 20.75 6.94
CA LEU A 41 7.50 21.60 6.46
C LEU A 41 8.61 21.65 7.52
N THR A 42 9.86 21.71 7.05
CA THR A 42 11.04 21.86 7.90
C THR A 42 11.24 23.32 8.31
N PRO A 43 12.01 23.61 9.38
CA PRO A 43 12.35 24.99 9.74
C PRO A 43 13.00 25.79 8.60
N GLU A 44 13.78 25.12 7.75
CA GLU A 44 14.43 25.70 6.57
C GLU A 44 13.43 26.23 5.53
N ASP A 45 12.30 25.56 5.36
CA ASP A 45 11.25 25.94 4.40
C ASP A 45 10.60 27.30 4.74
N PHE A 46 10.69 27.72 6.01
CA PHE A 46 10.17 29.01 6.47
C PHE A 46 11.19 30.15 6.37
N LYS A 47 12.48 29.84 6.24
CA LYS A 47 13.53 30.86 6.15
C LYS A 47 13.45 31.54 4.77
N PRO A 48 13.35 32.88 4.70
CA PRO A 48 13.41 33.58 3.42
C PRO A 48 14.74 33.33 2.70
N ARG A 49 14.70 33.23 1.37
CA ARG A 49 15.93 33.08 0.58
C ARG A 49 16.68 34.42 0.54
N VAL A 50 17.97 34.36 0.88
CA VAL A 50 18.86 35.54 0.85
C VAL A 50 18.87 36.13 -0.56
N GLY A 51 18.65 37.45 -0.68
CA GLY A 51 18.72 38.19 -1.93
C GLY A 51 17.42 38.32 -2.73
N ARG A 52 16.28 37.75 -2.27
CA ARG A 52 14.96 38.05 -2.87
C ARG A 52 14.26 39.20 -2.14
N PRO A 53 13.80 40.24 -2.86
CA PRO A 53 12.96 41.29 -2.29
C PRO A 53 11.65 40.69 -1.73
N GLY A 54 11.21 41.17 -0.56
CA GLY A 54 9.88 40.84 -0.01
C GLY A 54 9.86 39.76 1.08
N GLY A 55 10.98 39.11 1.39
CA GLY A 55 11.09 38.24 2.57
C GLY A 55 10.14 37.03 2.58
N GLU A 56 9.61 36.61 1.43
CA GLU A 56 8.74 35.45 1.35
C GLU A 56 9.45 34.17 1.82
N SER A 57 8.72 33.29 2.50
CA SER A 57 9.23 31.99 2.93
C SER A 57 9.71 31.15 1.74
N ALA A 58 10.73 30.32 1.96
CA ALA A 58 11.30 29.49 0.90
C ALA A 58 10.25 28.55 0.26
N TRP A 59 9.33 27.97 1.03
CA TRP A 59 8.31 27.07 0.48
C TRP A 59 7.38 27.75 -0.53
N ARG A 60 6.98 29.01 -0.33
CA ARG A 60 6.12 29.74 -1.29
C ARG A 60 6.85 29.96 -2.60
N ASN A 61 8.11 30.39 -2.51
CA ASN A 61 8.98 30.57 -3.66
C ASN A 61 9.20 29.25 -4.43
N ASN A 62 9.34 28.13 -3.70
CA ASN A 62 9.51 26.82 -4.29
C ASN A 62 8.24 26.37 -5.01
N LEU A 63 7.06 26.59 -4.43
CA LEU A 63 5.79 26.29 -5.09
C LEU A 63 5.61 27.07 -6.38
N ASP A 64 5.90 28.37 -6.36
CA ASP A 64 5.81 29.20 -7.56
C ASP A 64 6.79 28.70 -8.65
N SER A 65 8.04 28.43 -8.26
CA SER A 65 9.06 27.89 -9.17
C SER A 65 8.69 26.51 -9.72
N LEU A 66 8.02 25.69 -8.92
CA LEU A 66 7.54 24.37 -9.29
C LEU A 66 6.32 24.45 -10.21
N TYR A 67 5.39 25.38 -9.97
CA TYR A 67 4.29 25.66 -10.87
C TYR A 67 4.80 26.04 -12.27
N ASP A 68 5.79 26.93 -12.36
CA ASP A 68 6.44 27.29 -13.63
C ASP A 68 7.12 26.11 -14.34
N ARG A 69 7.66 25.16 -13.57
CA ARG A 69 8.18 23.91 -14.13
C ARG A 69 7.07 23.00 -14.64
N LEU A 70 6.01 22.80 -13.88
CA LEU A 70 4.87 21.95 -14.24
C LEU A 70 4.10 22.47 -15.46
N LYS A 71 4.07 23.80 -15.68
CA LYS A 71 3.58 24.40 -16.93
C LYS A 71 4.38 23.93 -18.15
N ARG A 72 5.72 23.94 -18.04
CA ARG A 72 6.61 23.48 -19.13
C ARG A 72 6.51 21.98 -19.38
N GLU A 73 6.18 21.21 -18.34
CA GLU A 73 5.95 19.77 -18.42
C GLU A 73 4.54 19.40 -18.92
N GLY A 74 3.66 20.38 -19.15
CA GLY A 74 2.28 20.15 -19.60
C GLY A 74 1.35 19.58 -18.53
N VAL A 75 1.76 19.61 -17.26
CA VAL A 75 0.93 19.15 -16.12
C VAL A 75 -0.02 20.25 -15.64
N MET A 76 0.39 21.51 -15.79
CA MET A 76 -0.41 22.70 -15.50
C MET A 76 -0.66 23.48 -16.79
N GLU A 77 -1.81 24.15 -16.89
CA GLU A 77 -2.08 25.04 -18.02
C GLU A 77 -1.24 26.32 -17.94
N SER A 78 -0.90 26.88 -19.10
CA SER A 78 -0.27 28.21 -19.18
C SER A 78 -1.25 29.27 -18.68
N SER A 79 -0.82 30.08 -17.72
CA SER A 79 -1.58 31.19 -17.13
C SER A 79 -0.80 32.49 -17.28
N THR A 80 -1.50 33.61 -17.45
CA THR A 80 -0.89 34.93 -17.37
C THR A 80 -0.85 35.42 -15.92
N ARG A 81 -0.15 36.54 -15.67
CA ARG A 81 -0.02 37.06 -14.31
C ARG A 81 -1.39 37.50 -13.77
N GLY A 82 -1.85 36.83 -12.71
CA GLY A 82 -3.14 37.10 -12.07
C GLY A 82 -4.21 36.06 -12.38
N ASP A 83 -4.02 35.25 -13.42
CA ASP A 83 -4.90 34.13 -13.71
C ASP A 83 -4.77 33.03 -12.64
N PRO A 84 -5.84 32.25 -12.41
CA PRO A 84 -5.76 31.10 -11.54
C PRO A 84 -4.79 30.06 -12.08
N TRP A 85 -4.14 29.35 -11.18
CA TRP A 85 -3.40 28.14 -11.50
C TRP A 85 -4.40 27.06 -11.88
N LYS A 86 -4.11 26.27 -12.92
CA LYS A 86 -4.98 25.22 -13.43
C LYS A 86 -4.20 23.97 -13.76
N LEU A 87 -4.74 22.80 -13.42
CA LEU A 87 -4.27 21.52 -13.93
C LEU A 87 -4.61 21.38 -15.41
N ALA A 88 -3.71 20.79 -16.19
CA ALA A 88 -4.00 20.47 -17.58
C ALA A 88 -5.10 19.42 -17.70
N LYS A 89 -5.91 19.51 -18.77
CA LYS A 89 -6.97 18.53 -19.05
C LYS A 89 -6.40 17.11 -19.14
N GLY A 90 -7.04 16.16 -18.44
CA GLY A 90 -6.63 14.75 -18.40
C GLY A 90 -5.63 14.41 -17.29
N VAL A 91 -5.14 15.39 -16.53
CA VAL A 91 -4.32 15.14 -15.34
C VAL A 91 -5.24 14.75 -14.17
N HIS A 92 -5.27 13.46 -13.86
CA HIS A 92 -5.98 12.94 -12.69
C HIS A 92 -5.03 12.85 -11.50
N VAL A 93 -5.22 13.73 -10.51
CA VAL A 93 -4.55 13.65 -9.22
C VAL A 93 -5.57 13.19 -8.19
N ARG A 94 -5.23 12.17 -7.41
CA ARG A 94 -6.08 11.71 -6.32
C ARG A 94 -6.09 12.80 -5.24
N PRO A 95 -7.26 13.31 -4.81
CA PRO A 95 -7.31 14.28 -3.71
C PRO A 95 -6.73 13.66 -2.44
N PRO A 96 -6.09 14.46 -1.58
CA PRO A 96 -5.62 14.00 -0.29
C PRO A 96 -6.83 13.48 0.50
N VAL A 97 -6.69 12.30 1.11
CA VAL A 97 -7.67 11.81 2.09
C VAL A 97 -7.49 12.68 3.33
N THR A 98 -8.31 13.71 3.47
CA THR A 98 -8.38 14.51 4.69
C THR A 98 -8.92 13.60 5.80
N PRO A 99 -8.13 13.28 6.84
CA PRO A 99 -8.69 12.62 8.01
C PRO A 99 -9.79 13.53 8.58
N PRO A 100 -10.89 12.98 9.11
CA PRO A 100 -11.97 13.81 9.64
C PRO A 100 -11.42 14.82 10.64
N GLN A 101 -11.48 16.10 10.29
CA GLN A 101 -11.22 17.22 11.19
C GLN A 101 -12.51 17.51 11.96
N GLY A 102 -12.82 16.63 12.91
CA GLY A 102 -13.66 16.96 14.06
C GLY A 102 -12.78 16.89 15.30
N ALA A 103 -13.10 17.67 16.34
CA ALA A 103 -12.62 17.35 17.67
C ALA A 103 -13.13 15.93 17.96
N ILE A 104 -12.25 14.94 17.80
CA ILE A 104 -12.56 13.61 18.29
C ILE A 104 -12.61 13.79 19.79
N ASP A 105 -13.76 13.49 20.39
CA ASP A 105 -13.88 13.48 21.83
C ASP A 105 -12.85 12.48 22.36
N GLU A 106 -11.82 13.01 23.03
CA GLU A 106 -10.73 12.18 23.55
C GLU A 106 -11.29 11.11 24.49
N GLU A 107 -12.38 11.40 25.21
CA GLU A 107 -13.06 10.44 26.08
C GLU A 107 -13.65 9.26 25.31
N ASP A 108 -14.08 9.47 24.06
CA ASP A 108 -14.61 8.40 23.19
C ASP A 108 -13.47 7.55 22.59
N LEU A 109 -12.30 8.16 22.31
CA LEU A 109 -11.09 7.44 21.88
C LEU A 109 -10.51 6.52 22.96
N PHE A 110 -10.61 6.93 24.23
CA PHE A 110 -10.08 6.17 25.36
C PHE A 110 -11.09 5.20 25.99
N ARG A 111 -12.36 5.24 25.56
CA ARG A 111 -13.44 4.41 26.13
C ARG A 111 -13.11 2.91 26.09
N ASP A 112 -12.42 2.46 25.04
CA ASP A 112 -11.97 1.08 24.85
C ASP A 112 -10.45 0.90 24.93
N PHE A 113 -9.70 1.97 25.26
CA PHE A 113 -8.24 1.92 25.35
C PHE A 113 -7.82 1.26 26.67
N LYS A 114 -7.39 -0.01 26.58
CA LYS A 114 -6.74 -0.73 27.68
C LYS A 114 -5.24 -0.82 27.42
N PRO A 115 -4.40 0.05 28.01
CA PRO A 115 -2.96 -0.04 27.84
C PRO A 115 -2.46 -1.35 28.45
N GLN A 116 -1.87 -2.23 27.63
CA GLN A 116 -1.03 -3.32 28.14
C GLN A 116 0.32 -2.73 28.58
N ASN A 117 0.79 -3.22 29.72
CA ASN A 117 1.99 -2.87 30.49
C ASN A 117 3.20 -2.30 29.70
N SER A 118 3.79 -1.25 30.28
CA SER A 118 4.86 -0.35 29.81
C SER A 118 6.27 -0.95 29.82
N SER A 119 6.55 -1.93 28.95
CA SER A 119 7.95 -2.31 28.66
C SER A 119 8.34 -1.92 27.22
N ASP A 120 9.56 -1.41 27.08
CA ASP A 120 10.05 -0.65 25.92
C ASP A 120 9.89 -1.34 24.55
N TYR A 121 9.37 -0.59 23.59
CA TYR A 121 9.40 -0.93 22.16
C TYR A 121 10.68 -0.39 21.52
N VAL A 122 11.69 -1.25 21.39
CA VAL A 122 12.90 -0.99 20.58
C VAL A 122 12.86 -1.87 19.34
N ALA A 123 12.45 -1.31 18.20
CA ALA A 123 12.52 -2.00 16.91
C ALA A 123 13.93 -1.91 16.31
N ARG A 124 14.77 -2.91 16.58
CA ARG A 124 15.93 -3.23 15.72
C ARG A 124 15.58 -4.44 14.86
N VAL A 125 15.36 -4.20 13.57
CA VAL A 125 15.18 -5.27 12.57
C VAL A 125 16.57 -5.80 12.19
N GLN A 126 17.13 -6.67 13.04
CA GLN A 126 18.25 -7.54 12.70
C GLN A 126 17.73 -8.92 12.34
N GLY A 127 18.33 -9.53 11.31
CA GLY A 127 17.90 -10.78 10.68
C GLY A 127 17.55 -11.86 11.69
N ARG A 128 16.27 -12.23 11.73
CA ARG A 128 15.77 -13.33 12.56
C ARG A 128 15.96 -14.64 11.81
N VAL A 129 16.44 -15.66 12.52
CA VAL A 129 16.28 -17.04 12.08
C VAL A 129 14.79 -17.38 12.23
N LEU A 130 14.08 -17.40 11.11
CA LEU A 130 12.69 -17.86 11.06
C LEU A 130 12.68 -19.38 11.16
N GLN A 131 12.38 -19.90 12.35
CA GLN A 131 12.07 -21.32 12.51
C GLN A 131 10.68 -21.58 11.89
N LYS A 132 10.66 -21.99 10.62
CA LYS A 132 9.43 -22.46 9.98
C LYS A 132 8.95 -23.73 10.70
N SER A 133 7.71 -23.74 11.16
CA SER A 133 7.15 -24.89 11.87
C SER A 133 7.01 -26.08 10.92
N ARG A 134 7.13 -27.32 11.44
CA ARG A 134 6.92 -28.55 10.65
C ARG A 134 5.54 -28.58 9.98
N ALA A 135 4.52 -28.03 10.64
CA ALA A 135 3.17 -27.92 10.09
C ALA A 135 3.10 -27.03 8.85
N HIS A 136 3.75 -25.87 8.88
CA HIS A 136 3.84 -24.97 7.72
C HIS A 136 4.54 -25.66 6.54
N GLY A 137 5.69 -26.32 6.79
CA GLY A 137 6.39 -27.08 5.75
C GLY A 137 5.54 -28.21 5.16
N GLY A 138 4.80 -28.92 6.02
CA GLY A 138 3.88 -29.98 5.61
C GLY A 138 2.76 -29.46 4.70
N LEU A 139 2.12 -28.34 5.06
CA LEU A 139 1.06 -27.73 4.24
C LEU A 139 1.60 -27.22 2.90
N LEU A 140 2.75 -26.54 2.91
CA LEU A 140 3.40 -26.04 1.70
C LEU A 140 3.71 -27.17 0.72
N ASN A 141 4.30 -28.26 1.21
CA ASN A 141 4.62 -29.43 0.38
C ASN A 141 3.36 -30.10 -0.17
N ALA A 142 2.36 -30.33 0.70
CA ALA A 142 1.10 -30.96 0.30
C ALA A 142 0.37 -30.14 -0.78
N TYR A 143 0.35 -28.81 -0.66
CA TYR A 143 -0.27 -27.96 -1.67
C TYR A 143 0.52 -27.96 -2.96
N SER A 144 1.86 -27.84 -2.87
CA SER A 144 2.75 -27.81 -4.04
C SER A 144 2.64 -29.09 -4.86
N GLU A 145 2.59 -30.25 -4.21
CA GLU A 145 2.41 -31.54 -4.86
C GLU A 145 1.03 -31.64 -5.55
N ALA A 146 -0.04 -31.30 -4.82
CA ALA A 146 -1.40 -31.39 -5.34
C ALA A 146 -1.62 -30.45 -6.55
N VAL A 147 -1.22 -29.19 -6.44
CA VAL A 147 -1.38 -28.21 -7.52
C VAL A 147 -0.45 -28.50 -8.71
N GLY A 148 0.70 -29.13 -8.44
CA GLY A 148 1.64 -29.60 -9.46
C GLY A 148 1.05 -30.68 -10.35
N ALA A 149 0.27 -31.61 -9.79
CA ALA A 149 -0.45 -32.63 -10.54
C ALA A 149 -1.45 -32.02 -11.57
N ASP A 150 -1.95 -30.81 -11.31
CA ASP A 150 -2.87 -30.08 -12.20
C ASP A 150 -2.17 -29.17 -13.22
N GLY A 151 -0.86 -29.39 -13.43
CA GLY A 151 -0.07 -28.73 -14.46
C GLY A 151 0.51 -27.37 -14.05
N TRP A 152 0.45 -27.01 -12.77
CA TRP A 152 1.25 -25.89 -12.25
C TRP A 152 2.69 -26.32 -12.00
N GLN A 153 3.61 -25.37 -12.13
CA GLN A 153 5.03 -25.56 -11.80
C GLN A 153 5.32 -24.83 -10.49
N PRO A 154 5.28 -25.53 -9.34
CA PRO A 154 5.58 -24.91 -8.04
C PRO A 154 7.08 -24.64 -7.88
N ARG A 155 7.41 -23.47 -7.35
CA ARG A 155 8.78 -23.07 -7.00
C ARG A 155 8.80 -22.62 -5.54
N THR A 156 9.51 -23.37 -4.70
CA THR A 156 9.65 -23.11 -3.25
C THR A 156 11.01 -22.52 -2.88
N THR A 157 11.94 -22.40 -3.83
CA THR A 157 13.28 -21.80 -3.65
C THR A 157 13.28 -20.27 -3.77
N VAL A 158 12.10 -19.64 -3.71
CA VAL A 158 11.88 -18.21 -4.01
C VAL A 158 11.94 -17.32 -2.77
N TRP A 159 12.88 -17.56 -1.86
CA TRP A 159 13.02 -16.81 -0.62
C TRP A 159 13.04 -15.27 -0.88
N PRO A 160 12.38 -14.45 -0.02
CA PRO A 160 11.70 -14.75 1.25
C PRO A 160 10.25 -15.26 1.12
N ARG A 161 9.74 -15.49 -0.09
CA ARG A 161 8.37 -15.96 -0.33
C ARG A 161 8.25 -17.46 -0.07
N ASP A 162 7.04 -17.92 0.20
CA ASP A 162 6.77 -19.35 0.41
C ASP A 162 6.70 -20.14 -0.89
N LEU A 163 5.93 -19.65 -1.87
CA LEU A 163 5.65 -20.38 -3.09
C LEU A 163 5.34 -19.46 -4.26
N GLU A 164 5.91 -19.77 -5.42
CA GLU A 164 5.48 -19.22 -6.72
C GLU A 164 4.96 -20.36 -7.59
N LEU A 165 3.78 -20.18 -8.19
CA LEU A 165 3.19 -21.11 -9.14
C LEU A 165 3.24 -20.54 -10.54
N ARG A 166 3.70 -21.33 -11.52
CA ARG A 166 3.70 -20.93 -12.93
C ARG A 166 2.92 -21.91 -13.79
N ARG A 167 2.12 -21.40 -14.72
CA ARG A 167 1.45 -22.20 -15.75
C ARG A 167 1.22 -21.33 -16.98
N ALA A 168 1.86 -21.70 -18.10
CA ALA A 168 1.92 -20.88 -19.30
C ALA A 168 2.41 -19.45 -18.99
N ASP A 169 1.60 -18.44 -19.30
CA ASP A 169 1.83 -17.01 -19.04
C ASP A 169 1.39 -16.55 -17.64
N GLN A 170 0.79 -17.44 -16.84
CA GLN A 170 0.29 -17.10 -15.51
C GLN A 170 1.33 -17.33 -14.43
N VAL A 171 1.46 -16.35 -13.53
CA VAL A 171 2.28 -16.43 -12.32
C VAL A 171 1.40 -16.11 -11.11
N TRP A 172 1.44 -16.96 -10.10
CA TRP A 172 0.80 -16.72 -8.80
C TRP A 172 1.83 -16.75 -7.69
N LEU A 173 1.72 -15.76 -6.80
CA LEU A 173 2.50 -15.66 -5.59
C LEU A 173 1.64 -16.13 -4.41
N ALA A 174 2.09 -17.17 -3.71
CA ALA A 174 1.36 -17.75 -2.60
C ALA A 174 2.09 -17.61 -1.27
N GLU A 175 1.31 -17.31 -0.22
CA GLU A 175 1.74 -17.31 1.18
C GLU A 175 1.00 -18.40 1.94
N VAL A 176 1.73 -19.21 2.70
CA VAL A 176 1.17 -20.38 3.38
C VAL A 176 1.08 -20.11 4.88
N LYS A 177 -0.13 -20.17 5.45
CA LYS A 177 -0.36 -19.94 6.89
C LYS A 177 -1.06 -21.08 7.58
N ILE A 178 -0.63 -21.31 8.82
CA ILE A 178 -1.31 -22.17 9.77
C ILE A 178 -2.19 -21.29 10.63
N VAL A 179 -3.49 -21.56 10.61
CA VAL A 179 -4.45 -21.08 11.59
C VAL A 179 -4.27 -21.93 12.84
N TYR A 180 -4.00 -21.25 13.96
CA TYR A 180 -3.81 -21.87 15.27
C TYR A 180 -4.99 -21.50 16.16
N ASN A 181 -5.58 -22.50 16.83
CA ASN A 181 -6.67 -22.32 17.79
C ASN A 181 -7.85 -21.51 17.21
N GLY A 182 -8.18 -21.70 15.93
CA GLY A 182 -9.24 -20.97 15.24
C GLY A 182 -8.97 -19.47 15.03
N ASN A 183 -7.74 -18.98 15.29
CA ASN A 183 -7.39 -17.57 15.07
C ASN A 183 -7.08 -17.28 13.59
N ALA A 184 -8.09 -17.42 12.74
CA ALA A 184 -7.96 -17.20 11.30
C ALA A 184 -7.61 -15.74 10.99
N MET A 185 -8.08 -14.79 11.81
CA MET A 185 -7.81 -13.36 11.64
C MET A 185 -6.31 -13.03 11.65
N HIS A 186 -5.54 -13.65 12.56
CA HIS A 186 -4.09 -13.45 12.59
C HIS A 186 -3.40 -13.96 11.33
N ALA A 187 -3.78 -15.17 10.88
CA ALA A 187 -3.24 -15.77 9.67
C ALA A 187 -3.56 -14.92 8.42
N VAL A 188 -4.80 -14.43 8.31
CA VAL A 188 -5.28 -13.61 7.20
C VAL A 188 -4.56 -12.25 7.15
N ARG A 189 -4.38 -11.58 8.30
CA ARG A 189 -3.61 -10.33 8.37
C ARG A 189 -2.16 -10.52 7.91
N ALA A 190 -1.55 -11.64 8.28
CA ALA A 190 -0.19 -11.96 7.85
C ALA A 190 -0.12 -12.22 6.33
N VAL A 191 -1.06 -12.99 5.78
CA VAL A 191 -1.17 -13.22 4.32
C VAL A 191 -1.30 -11.89 3.56
N LEU A 192 -2.20 -11.00 3.99
CA LEU A 192 -2.34 -9.66 3.40
C LEU A 192 -1.02 -8.91 3.39
N ALA A 193 -0.42 -8.71 4.56
CA ALA A 193 0.80 -7.92 4.70
C ALA A 193 1.95 -8.49 3.87
N GLN A 194 2.18 -9.80 3.94
CA GLN A 194 3.29 -10.45 3.28
C GLN A 194 3.12 -10.49 1.77
N LEU A 195 1.94 -10.85 1.25
CA LEU A 195 1.72 -10.90 -0.20
C LEU A 195 1.89 -9.52 -0.84
N PHE A 196 1.35 -8.46 -0.24
CA PHE A 196 1.54 -7.11 -0.78
C PHE A 196 2.99 -6.65 -0.66
N THR A 197 3.67 -6.96 0.44
CA THR A 197 5.10 -6.67 0.63
C THR A 197 5.93 -7.36 -0.43
N TYR A 198 5.76 -8.67 -0.62
CA TYR A 198 6.53 -9.44 -1.58
C TYR A 198 6.22 -9.05 -3.02
N ARG A 199 4.95 -8.77 -3.34
CA ARG A 199 4.57 -8.26 -4.66
C ARG A 199 5.27 -6.94 -4.94
N HIS A 200 5.30 -6.02 -3.99
CA HIS A 200 5.95 -4.72 -4.15
C HIS A 200 7.47 -4.82 -4.35
N PHE A 201 8.16 -5.64 -3.53
CA PHE A 201 9.62 -5.69 -3.55
C PHE A 201 10.23 -6.62 -4.60
N HIS A 202 9.47 -7.58 -5.12
CA HIS A 202 10.02 -8.61 -6.00
C HIS A 202 9.43 -8.65 -7.41
N TYR A 203 8.41 -7.87 -7.71
CA TYR A 203 7.74 -7.90 -9.00
C TYR A 203 7.58 -6.48 -9.56
N GLY A 204 7.93 -6.31 -10.84
CA GLY A 204 7.70 -5.07 -11.56
C GLY A 204 6.24 -4.94 -12.02
N LEU A 205 5.86 -3.76 -12.51
CA LEU A 205 4.50 -3.52 -13.01
C LEU A 205 4.11 -4.43 -14.19
N GLU A 206 5.10 -4.79 -15.02
CA GLU A 206 4.92 -5.65 -16.20
C GLU A 206 4.68 -7.13 -15.86
N THR A 207 5.03 -7.56 -14.64
CA THR A 207 4.92 -8.96 -14.20
C THR A 207 4.22 -8.99 -12.85
N ARG A 208 2.94 -8.61 -12.83
CA ARG A 208 2.13 -8.57 -11.61
C ARG A 208 1.50 -9.95 -11.35
N PRO A 209 1.99 -10.75 -10.40
CA PRO A 209 1.45 -12.07 -10.14
C PRO A 209 0.04 -11.96 -9.54
N GLY A 210 -0.78 -12.98 -9.78
CA GLY A 210 -1.96 -13.24 -8.96
C GLY A 210 -1.54 -13.53 -7.52
N LEU A 211 -2.40 -13.24 -6.55
CA LEU A 211 -2.10 -13.41 -5.13
C LEU A 211 -2.90 -14.55 -4.52
N LEU A 212 -2.26 -15.42 -3.75
CA LEU A 212 -2.88 -16.61 -3.18
C LEU A 212 -2.55 -16.77 -1.68
N GLY A 213 -3.58 -16.89 -0.84
CA GLY A 213 -3.45 -17.37 0.53
C GLY A 213 -3.75 -18.87 0.62
N VAL A 214 -2.85 -19.64 1.22
CA VAL A 214 -3.03 -21.09 1.46
C VAL A 214 -3.10 -21.36 2.96
N PHE A 215 -4.17 -22.01 3.42
CA PHE A 215 -4.43 -22.25 4.83
C PHE A 215 -4.58 -23.74 5.16
N ASN A 216 -4.31 -24.15 6.40
CA ASN A 216 -4.51 -25.52 6.87
C ASN A 216 -5.96 -25.86 7.22
N GLU A 217 -6.85 -24.87 7.26
CA GLU A 217 -8.27 -25.01 7.54
C GLU A 217 -9.04 -23.80 6.97
N PRO A 218 -10.38 -23.87 6.82
CA PRO A 218 -11.17 -22.74 6.37
C PRO A 218 -10.97 -21.51 7.26
N VAL A 219 -10.83 -20.32 6.66
CA VAL A 219 -10.70 -19.05 7.39
C VAL A 219 -12.04 -18.39 7.70
N GLY A 220 -13.13 -18.89 7.10
CA GLY A 220 -14.49 -18.39 7.26
C GLY A 220 -14.87 -17.33 6.22
N ALA A 221 -16.15 -17.33 5.84
CA ALA A 221 -16.67 -16.56 4.71
C ALA A 221 -16.35 -15.05 4.76
N ALA A 222 -16.46 -14.41 5.93
CA ALA A 222 -16.16 -12.99 6.08
C ALA A 222 -14.68 -12.66 5.82
N LEU A 223 -13.76 -13.57 6.18
CA LEU A 223 -12.32 -13.38 5.94
C LEU A 223 -11.94 -13.73 4.50
N GLU A 224 -12.64 -14.67 3.88
CA GLU A 224 -12.53 -14.94 2.45
C GLU A 224 -12.99 -13.74 1.62
N GLU A 225 -14.13 -13.13 1.96
CA GLU A 225 -14.64 -11.91 1.32
C GLU A 225 -13.65 -10.74 1.47
N LEU A 226 -13.08 -10.57 2.67
CA LEU A 226 -12.01 -9.61 2.89
C LEU A 226 -10.83 -9.85 1.93
N LEU A 227 -10.31 -11.07 1.84
CA LEU A 227 -9.19 -11.39 0.96
C LEU A 227 -9.55 -11.19 -0.53
N ASP A 228 -10.77 -11.53 -0.94
CA ASP A 228 -11.22 -11.33 -2.31
C ASP A 228 -11.30 -9.84 -2.69
N SER A 229 -11.70 -8.96 -1.76
CA SER A 229 -11.68 -7.50 -1.95
C SER A 229 -10.28 -6.93 -2.22
N PHE A 230 -9.23 -7.65 -1.81
CA PHE A 230 -7.82 -7.36 -2.07
C PHE A 230 -7.25 -8.12 -3.27
N GLU A 231 -8.11 -8.77 -4.05
CA GLU A 231 -7.76 -9.61 -5.19
C GLU A 231 -6.93 -10.85 -4.84
N ILE A 232 -7.06 -11.36 -3.61
CA ILE A 232 -6.33 -12.53 -3.12
C ILE A 232 -7.23 -13.75 -3.22
N ALA A 233 -6.81 -14.72 -4.03
CA ALA A 233 -7.43 -16.05 -4.06
C ALA A 233 -7.11 -16.80 -2.77
N VAL A 234 -8.03 -17.66 -2.33
CA VAL A 234 -7.89 -18.44 -1.10
C VAL A 234 -8.07 -19.93 -1.39
N VAL A 235 -7.18 -20.75 -0.83
CA VAL A 235 -7.26 -22.21 -0.78
C VAL A 235 -7.04 -22.66 0.65
N TRP A 236 -7.75 -23.70 1.09
CA TRP A 236 -7.55 -24.30 2.39
C TRP A 236 -7.61 -25.82 2.35
N ARG A 237 -6.99 -26.45 3.35
CA ARG A 237 -7.09 -27.90 3.52
C ARG A 237 -8.44 -28.29 4.13
N GLU A 238 -9.08 -29.30 3.55
CA GLU A 238 -10.31 -29.90 4.07
C GLU A 238 -10.11 -31.41 4.21
N GLY A 239 -9.54 -31.82 5.35
CA GLY A 239 -9.12 -33.22 5.55
C GLY A 239 -8.11 -33.68 4.50
N ARG A 240 -8.53 -34.53 3.56
CA ARG A 240 -7.70 -35.03 2.45
C ARG A 240 -7.86 -34.25 1.15
N SER A 241 -8.93 -33.46 1.02
CA SER A 241 -9.22 -32.61 -0.14
C SER A 241 -8.77 -31.17 0.11
N TRP A 242 -9.05 -30.32 -0.87
CA TRP A 242 -8.82 -28.88 -0.81
C TRP A 242 -10.15 -28.18 -1.01
N GLY A 243 -10.39 -27.13 -0.23
CA GLY A 243 -11.42 -26.15 -0.51
C GLY A 243 -10.81 -24.88 -1.11
N ALA A 244 -11.62 -24.10 -1.81
CA ALA A 244 -11.15 -22.92 -2.52
C ALA A 244 -12.23 -21.86 -2.64
N SER A 245 -11.81 -20.60 -2.55
CA SER A 245 -12.64 -19.44 -2.92
C SER A 245 -13.04 -19.48 -4.39
N PRO A 246 -14.13 -18.80 -4.80
CA PRO A 246 -14.52 -18.70 -6.21
C PRO A 246 -13.42 -18.17 -7.13
N ARG A 247 -12.59 -17.22 -6.65
CA ARG A 247 -11.43 -16.70 -7.39
C ARG A 247 -10.38 -17.78 -7.64
N ALA A 248 -10.07 -18.59 -6.62
CA ALA A 248 -9.12 -19.69 -6.75
C ALA A 248 -9.62 -20.76 -7.73
N VAL A 249 -10.91 -21.10 -7.69
CA VAL A 249 -11.53 -22.02 -8.65
C VAL A 249 -11.44 -21.49 -10.08
N LYS A 250 -11.82 -20.22 -10.30
CA LYS A 250 -11.74 -19.58 -11.62
C LYS A 250 -10.31 -19.51 -12.17
N ALA A 251 -9.32 -19.37 -11.29
CA ALA A 251 -7.91 -19.40 -11.66
C ALA A 251 -7.35 -20.82 -11.88
N GLY A 252 -8.13 -21.87 -11.60
CA GLY A 252 -7.70 -23.26 -11.65
C GLY A 252 -6.61 -23.57 -10.63
N LEU A 253 -6.71 -22.99 -9.43
CA LEU A 253 -5.82 -23.17 -8.29
C LEU A 253 -6.34 -24.19 -7.26
N LEU A 254 -7.57 -24.69 -7.45
CA LEU A 254 -8.17 -25.77 -6.66
C LEU A 254 -7.62 -27.13 -7.15
N PRO A 255 -6.84 -27.85 -6.34
CA PRO A 255 -6.29 -29.13 -6.77
C PRO A 255 -7.34 -30.23 -6.87
N GLY A 256 -7.19 -31.14 -7.84
CA GLY A 256 -8.06 -32.30 -8.01
C GLY A 256 -9.45 -31.98 -8.57
N SER A 257 -9.57 -30.87 -9.30
CA SER A 257 -10.82 -30.42 -9.94
C SER A 257 -11.03 -30.93 -11.37
N ARG A 258 -10.25 -31.93 -11.80
CA ARG A 258 -10.35 -32.59 -13.11
C ARG A 258 -10.88 -34.02 -13.01
#